data_AF-A0A6U1GIN9-F1
#
_entry.id   AF-A0A6U1GIN9-F1
#
_cell.length_a   1.000
_cell.length_b   1.000
_cell.length_c   1.000
_cell.angle_alpha   90.00
_cell.angle_beta   90.00
_cell.angle_gamma   90.00
#
_symmetry.space_group_name_H-M   'P 1'
#
loop_
_entity.id
_entity.type
_entity.pdbx_description
1 polymer ?
#
loop_
_entity_poly.entity_id
_entity_poly.type
_entity_poly.pdbx_seq_one_letter_code
_entity_poly.pdbx_strand_id
1 'polypeptide(L)'
;DDTAKDTKRPIIVVNGELDRIRTGYYPPFWARTEMQYLKTVVPRFTQAYYIHNFKGSKPAALFRAYPGPWQLYQRDLRTGEMTLMYEQEATITLSEAALNLIPQYWGRQ
;
A
#
# COMPACT_ATOMS: atom_id res chain seq x y z
N ASP A 1 11.37 3.28 -25.19
CA ASP A 1 11.75 4.69 -25.09
C ASP A 1 12.90 4.80 -24.10
N ASP A 2 14.13 4.92 -24.62
CA ASP A 2 15.37 4.74 -23.85
C ASP A 2 15.78 5.96 -23.02
N THR A 3 15.14 7.10 -23.24
CA THR A 3 15.32 8.36 -22.50
C THR A 3 14.93 8.28 -21.03
N ALA A 4 14.03 7.37 -20.64
CA ALA A 4 13.63 7.21 -19.24
C ALA A 4 14.62 6.39 -18.40
N LYS A 5 15.35 5.45 -19.02
CA LYS A 5 16.20 4.46 -18.32
C LYS A 5 17.38 5.09 -17.58
N ASP A 6 17.89 6.22 -18.08
CA ASP A 6 19.15 6.82 -17.62
C ASP A 6 18.97 7.94 -16.59
N THR A 7 17.74 8.35 -16.32
CA THR A 7 17.51 9.55 -15.50
C THR A 7 17.62 9.30 -13.99
N LYS A 8 17.60 8.04 -13.52
CA LYS A 8 17.49 7.67 -12.10
C LYS A 8 16.40 8.45 -11.33
N ARG A 9 15.43 9.03 -12.04
CA ARG A 9 14.36 9.85 -11.44
C ARG A 9 13.24 8.91 -10.99
N PRO A 10 12.94 8.82 -9.69
CA PRO A 10 11.83 7.99 -9.23
C PRO A 10 10.52 8.60 -9.75
N ILE A 11 9.73 7.80 -10.47
CA ILE A 11 8.36 8.17 -10.83
C ILE A 11 7.53 8.07 -9.56
N ILE A 12 7.04 9.20 -9.06
CA ILE A 12 6.16 9.26 -7.89
C ILE A 12 4.75 8.93 -8.36
N VAL A 13 4.27 7.74 -8.01
CA VAL A 13 2.91 7.32 -8.28
C VAL A 13 2.06 7.58 -7.05
N VAL A 14 1.29 8.67 -7.05
CA VAL A 14 0.24 8.92 -6.06
C VAL A 14 -1.03 8.34 -6.62
N ASN A 15 -1.48 7.15 -6.17
CA ASN A 15 -2.76 6.65 -6.66
C ASN A 15 -3.42 5.57 -5.79
N GLY A 16 -4.51 5.96 -5.12
CA GLY A 16 -5.41 5.01 -4.46
C GLY A 16 -6.10 4.05 -5.44
N GLU A 17 -6.24 4.41 -6.71
CA GLU A 17 -6.91 3.55 -7.70
C GLU A 17 -6.02 2.46 -8.31
N LEU A 18 -4.70 2.68 -8.35
CA LEU A 18 -3.79 1.64 -8.85
C LEU A 18 -3.68 0.45 -7.90
N ASP A 19 -3.88 0.68 -6.60
CA ASP A 19 -3.89 -0.39 -5.61
C ASP A 19 -5.11 -1.31 -5.79
N ARG A 20 -6.27 -0.75 -6.15
CA ARG A 20 -7.46 -1.52 -6.52
C ARG A 20 -7.24 -2.37 -7.77
N ILE A 21 -6.48 -1.87 -8.74
CA ILE A 21 -6.12 -2.65 -9.93
C ILE A 21 -5.17 -3.81 -9.57
N ARG A 22 -4.18 -3.58 -8.68
CA ARG A 22 -3.23 -4.63 -8.22
C ARG A 22 -3.92 -5.73 -7.41
N THR A 23 -4.86 -5.35 -6.54
CA THR A 23 -5.55 -6.27 -5.63
C THR A 23 -6.72 -7.01 -6.30
N GLY A 24 -7.02 -6.70 -7.56
CA GLY A 24 -8.12 -7.32 -8.29
C GLY A 24 -9.50 -6.87 -7.81
N TYR A 25 -9.59 -5.68 -7.20
CA TYR A 25 -10.85 -5.11 -6.68
C TYR A 25 -11.95 -5.03 -7.75
N TYR A 26 -11.58 -4.75 -9.00
CA TYR A 26 -12.54 -4.65 -10.10
C TYR A 26 -12.96 -6.03 -10.63
N PRO A 27 -14.28 -6.29 -10.73
CA PRO A 27 -14.79 -7.51 -11.33
C PRO A 27 -14.22 -7.75 -12.75
N PRO A 28 -13.94 -9.00 -13.15
CA PRO A 28 -13.28 -9.30 -14.42
C PRO A 28 -13.99 -8.70 -15.66
N PHE A 29 -15.32 -8.56 -15.61
CA PHE A 29 -16.11 -8.04 -16.72
C PHE A 29 -16.01 -6.52 -16.92
N TRP A 30 -15.50 -5.75 -15.93
CA TRP A 30 -15.16 -4.33 -16.09
C TRP A 30 -13.79 -4.12 -16.76
N ALA A 31 -12.95 -5.16 -16.80
CA ALA A 31 -11.58 -5.08 -17.29
C ALA A 31 -11.45 -5.58 -18.74
N ARG A 32 -12.37 -5.24 -19.65
CA ARG A 32 -12.38 -5.84 -21.00
C ARG A 32 -11.35 -5.31 -21.99
N THR A 33 -10.65 -4.21 -21.70
CA THR A 33 -9.66 -3.62 -22.61
C THR A 33 -8.44 -3.07 -21.87
N GLU A 34 -8.46 -1.78 -21.52
CA GLU A 34 -7.29 -1.03 -21.04
C GLU A 34 -6.81 -1.50 -19.65
N MET A 35 -7.75 -1.93 -18.80
CA MET A 35 -7.42 -2.41 -17.46
C MET A 35 -6.66 -3.75 -17.46
N GLN A 36 -6.70 -4.56 -18.51
CA GLN A 36 -5.89 -5.80 -18.56
C GLN A 36 -4.40 -5.47 -18.66
N TYR A 37 -4.06 -4.46 -19.45
CA TYR A 37 -2.68 -3.99 -19.56
C TYR A 37 -2.20 -3.39 -18.23
N LEU A 38 -3.05 -2.62 -17.54
CA LEU A 38 -2.71 -2.11 -16.22
C LEU A 38 -2.47 -3.23 -15.19
N LYS A 39 -3.19 -4.35 -15.26
CA LYS A 39 -2.93 -5.51 -14.39
C LYS A 39 -1.54 -6.14 -14.59
N THR A 40 -0.93 -6.01 -15.76
CA THR A 40 0.41 -6.56 -16.02
C THR A 40 1.53 -5.56 -15.71
N VAL A 41 1.29 -4.27 -15.95
CA VAL A 41 2.31 -3.22 -15.78
C VAL A 41 2.33 -2.67 -14.36
N VAL A 42 1.17 -2.45 -13.74
CA VAL A 42 1.09 -1.80 -12.43
C VAL A 42 1.81 -2.57 -11.32
N PRO A 43 1.77 -3.92 -11.25
CA PRO A 43 2.56 -4.67 -10.28
C PRO A 43 4.08 -4.47 -10.36
N ARG A 44 4.59 -4.01 -11.51
CA ARG A 44 6.01 -3.77 -11.75
C ARG A 44 6.49 -2.41 -11.22
N PHE A 45 5.57 -1.52 -10.87
CA PHE A 45 5.91 -0.24 -10.25
C PHE A 45 6.21 -0.40 -8.76
N THR A 46 7.30 0.21 -8.33
CA THR A 46 7.62 0.36 -6.90
C THR A 46 6.86 1.57 -6.37
N GLN A 47 6.04 1.38 -5.33
CA GLN A 47 5.36 2.50 -4.67
C GLN A 47 6.38 3.34 -3.89
N ALA A 48 6.58 4.59 -4.33
CA ALA A 48 7.54 5.51 -3.74
C ALA A 48 7.02 6.17 -2.46
N TYR A 49 5.73 6.52 -2.43
CA TYR A 49 5.09 7.10 -1.26
C TYR A 49 3.67 6.54 -1.15
N TYR A 50 3.31 5.98 0.00
CA TYR A 50 2.03 5.33 0.21
C TYR A 50 1.51 5.62 1.61
N ILE A 51 0.22 5.98 1.71
CA ILE A 51 -0.50 6.13 2.97
C ILE A 51 -1.89 5.54 2.80
N HIS A 52 -2.26 4.61 3.67
CA HIS A 52 -3.63 4.13 3.79
C HIS A 52 -4.06 4.05 5.24
N ASN A 53 -5.19 4.69 5.57
CA ASN A 53 -5.74 4.71 6.92
C ASN A 53 -6.83 3.63 7.08
N PHE A 54 -6.62 2.74 8.04
CA PHE A 54 -7.63 1.80 8.50
C PHE A 54 -8.46 2.43 9.61
N LYS A 55 -9.77 2.50 9.40
CA LYS A 55 -10.74 3.01 10.37
C LYS A 55 -11.21 1.88 11.29
N GLY A 56 -11.66 2.23 12.51
CA GLY A 56 -12.20 1.28 13.47
C GLY A 56 -11.95 1.73 14.91
N SER A 57 -12.25 0.85 15.87
CA SER A 57 -12.01 1.09 17.30
C SER A 57 -10.53 1.18 17.67
N LYS A 58 -9.67 0.57 16.84
CA LYS A 58 -8.21 0.60 16.96
C LYS A 58 -7.61 0.97 15.59
N PRO A 59 -7.60 2.26 15.23
CA PRO A 59 -7.17 2.71 13.91
C PRO A 59 -5.68 2.43 13.66
N ALA A 60 -5.35 2.23 12.40
CA ALA A 60 -3.99 1.97 11.94
C ALA A 60 -3.70 2.70 10.64
N ALA A 61 -2.43 2.85 10.29
CA ALA A 61 -1.98 3.42 9.02
C ALA A 61 -0.89 2.55 8.41
N LEU A 62 -1.09 2.09 7.17
CA LEU A 62 -0.04 1.51 6.34
C LEU A 62 0.69 2.66 5.63
N PHE A 63 2.00 2.73 5.82
CA PHE A 63 2.86 3.79 5.34
C PHE A 63 4.06 3.22 4.57
N ARG A 64 4.52 3.97 3.57
CA ARG A 64 5.84 3.79 2.96
C ARG A 64 6.37 5.12 2.42
N ALA A 65 7.66 5.36 2.62
CA ALA A 65 8.44 6.35 1.90
C ALA A 65 9.74 5.70 1.39
N TYR A 66 9.80 5.39 0.09
CA TYR A 66 10.95 4.80 -0.58
C TYR A 66 12.19 5.71 -0.47
N PRO A 67 13.40 5.16 -0.26
CA PRO A 67 13.74 3.73 -0.25
C PRO A 67 13.43 2.98 1.04
N GLY A 68 12.71 3.59 1.99
CA GLY A 68 12.34 2.97 3.26
C GLY A 68 11.31 1.83 3.13
N PRO A 69 11.22 1.01 4.19
CA PRO A 69 10.36 -0.16 4.25
C PRO A 69 8.88 0.22 4.33
N TRP A 70 8.04 -0.78 4.15
CA TRP A 70 6.63 -0.71 4.52
C TRP A 70 6.49 -0.76 6.03
N GLN A 71 5.67 0.13 6.57
CA GLN A 71 5.47 0.27 8.00
C GLN A 71 3.98 0.30 8.32
N LEU A 72 3.59 -0.42 9.36
CA LEU A 72 2.24 -0.37 9.91
C LEU A 72 2.27 0.35 11.25
N TYR A 73 1.56 1.45 11.36
CA TYR A 73 1.42 2.21 12.60
C TYR A 73 0.04 1.99 13.20
N GLN A 74 -0.05 1.86 14.52
CA GLN A 74 -1.30 1.99 15.27
C GLN A 74 -1.42 3.42 15.79
N ARG A 75 -2.62 3.98 15.73
CA ARG A 75 -2.92 5.29 16.28
C ARG A 75 -3.65 5.16 17.62
N ASP A 76 -3.11 5.79 18.66
CA ASP A 76 -3.83 6.01 19.91
C ASP A 76 -4.92 7.07 19.69
N LEU A 77 -6.19 6.72 19.97
CA LEU A 77 -7.32 7.62 19.75
C LEU A 77 -7.41 8.76 20.77
N ARG A 78 -6.78 8.62 21.93
CA ARG A 78 -6.78 9.60 23.03
C ARG A 78 -5.63 10.59 22.89
N THR A 79 -4.42 10.11 22.62
CA THR A 79 -3.21 10.96 22.51
C THR A 79 -2.91 11.38 21.08
N GLY A 80 -3.38 10.62 20.09
CA GLY A 80 -3.02 10.81 18.69
C GLY A 80 -1.64 10.27 18.32
N GLU A 81 -0.92 9.66 19.26
CA GLU A 81 0.40 9.08 19.03
C GLU A 81 0.33 7.89 18.07
N MET A 82 1.42 7.73 17.30
CA MET A 82 1.58 6.69 16.31
C MET A 82 2.67 5.72 16.77
N THR A 83 2.31 4.45 16.97
CA THR A 83 3.23 3.40 17.39
C THR A 83 3.51 2.46 16.22
N LEU A 84 4.78 2.23 15.88
CA LEU A 84 5.18 1.28 14.85
C LEU A 84 4.91 -0.15 15.33
N MET A 85 4.09 -0.90 14.59
CA MET A 85 3.69 -2.27 14.93
C MET A 85 4.45 -3.31 14.10
N TYR A 86 4.73 -2.99 12.84
CA TYR A 86 5.30 -3.92 11.88
C TYR A 86 6.10 -3.17 10.81
N GLU A 87 7.18 -3.79 10.36
CA GLU A 87 8.04 -3.25 9.30
C GLU A 87 8.56 -4.38 8.39
N GLN A 88 8.54 -4.18 7.07
CA GLN A 88 9.22 -5.06 6.12
C GLN A 88 9.63 -4.35 4.81
N GLU A 89 10.64 -4.89 4.13
CA GLU A 89 11.08 -4.40 2.81
C GLU A 89 10.14 -4.83 1.67
N ALA A 90 9.56 -6.03 1.78
CA ALA A 90 8.67 -6.58 0.78
C ALA A 90 7.36 -5.80 0.68
N THR A 91 6.73 -5.81 -0.50
CA THR A 91 5.44 -5.13 -0.68
C THR A 91 4.35 -5.78 0.18
N ILE A 92 3.66 -4.97 0.98
CA ILE A 92 2.45 -5.39 1.72
C ILE A 92 1.21 -5.01 0.91
N THR A 93 0.25 -5.92 0.78
CA THR A 93 -1.05 -5.59 0.20
C THR A 93 -2.04 -5.07 1.25
N LEU A 94 -3.04 -4.27 0.84
CA LEU A 94 -4.09 -3.82 1.77
C LEU A 94 -4.85 -4.99 2.42
N SER A 95 -5.12 -6.05 1.66
CA SER A 95 -5.84 -7.22 2.17
C SER A 95 -5.01 -7.98 3.21
N GLU A 96 -3.72 -8.15 2.97
CA GLU A 96 -2.79 -8.74 3.94
C GLU A 96 -2.68 -7.89 5.21
N ALA A 97 -2.54 -6.56 5.05
CA ALA A 97 -2.52 -5.66 6.19
C ALA A 97 -3.82 -5.76 7.03
N ALA A 98 -4.98 -5.70 6.37
CA ALA A 98 -6.29 -5.69 7.03
C ALA A 98 -6.67 -7.03 7.68
N LEU A 99 -6.39 -8.15 7.01
CA LEU A 99 -6.87 -9.48 7.41
C LEU A 99 -5.85 -10.23 8.27
N ASN A 100 -4.55 -10.01 8.04
CA ASN A 100 -3.50 -10.80 8.68
C ASN A 100 -2.69 -9.98 9.68
N LEU A 101 -2.23 -8.78 9.30
CA LEU A 101 -1.32 -8.01 10.16
C LEU A 101 -2.07 -7.31 11.30
N ILE A 102 -2.99 -6.39 10.97
CA ILE A 102 -3.67 -5.57 11.98
C ILE A 102 -4.35 -6.42 13.07
N PRO A 103 -5.06 -7.53 12.75
CA PRO A 103 -5.66 -8.38 13.78
C PRO A 103 -4.68 -9.04 14.73
N GLN A 104 -3.46 -9.39 14.28
CA GLN A 104 -2.42 -9.95 15.17
C GLN A 104 -1.99 -8.97 16.26
N TYR A 105 -2.06 -7.67 15.96
CA TYR A 105 -1.70 -6.61 16.89
C TYR A 105 -2.89 -6.06 17.67
N TRP A 106 -4.13 -6.42 17.29
CA TRP A 106 -5.34 -6.15 18.07
C TRP A 106 -5.47 -7.09 19.28
N GLY A 107 -4.55 -6.99 20.23
CA GLY A 107 -4.61 -7.79 21.45
C GLY A 107 -3.35 -7.83 22.29
N ARG A 108 -2.22 -7.31 21.79
CA ARG A 108 -1.03 -7.09 22.60
C ARG A 108 -1.14 -5.71 23.25
N GLN A 109 -1.51 -5.68 24.53
CA GLN A 109 -1.35 -4.53 25.42
C GLN A 109 -0.07 -4.70 26.22
#